data_AF-A0A085M5X0-F1
#
_entry.id   AF-A0A085M5X0-F1
#
_cell.length_a   1.000
_cell.length_b   1.000
_cell.length_c   1.000
_cell.angle_alpha   90.00
_cell.angle_beta   90.00
_cell.angle_gamma   90.00
#
_symmetry.space_group_name_H-M   'P 1'
#
loop_
_entity.id
_entity.type
_entity.pdbx_description
1 polymer ?
#
loop_
_entity_poly.entity_id
_entity_poly.type
_entity_poly.pdbx_seq_one_letter_code
_entity_poly.pdbx_strand_id
1 'polypeptide(L)'
;MFSLSQGDLNSFPHATYVQFGGLFGQPQFAAPLGLPPIGQPPMGSAPAGVVPLADAGVVQRPNSMSLSVSHSSSQVSGGEAPSAVFLAPRRPNQGIEGRPIVLRANHFQVRIPGGFIHHYDVSISPEKCPRRVNREIVTTMVRAYARVFNQLRPVYDGKKNMYTREPLPIGKEKVELEVTLPGDSAVERQFRVTIKWISQVSLSLLEEAMEGRIRSVPYESVQAIDVILRHLPSLRYTPVGRSFFSPPGNYGDSKLGGGREVWFGFHQSVRPSQWKMMLNIDVSATAFYRSMPVIEFLAEVLDMPVQALSERRSLSDAQRVKFTKEIKGLKCEITHCGTMRRKYRVCNVTRRPAQTQT
;
A
#
# COMPACT_ATOMS: atom_id res chain seq x y z
N MET A 1 -18.17 18.01 -13.67
CA MET A 1 -19.49 17.81 -13.04
C MET A 1 -20.15 16.73 -13.87
N PHE A 2 -20.33 15.52 -13.34
CA PHE A 2 -20.91 14.43 -14.14
C PHE A 2 -22.34 14.23 -13.69
N SER A 3 -23.25 14.40 -14.62
CA SER A 3 -24.65 14.09 -14.43
C SER A 3 -25.03 13.07 -15.50
N LEU A 4 -25.77 12.04 -15.10
CA LEU A 4 -26.36 11.06 -16.00
C LEU A 4 -27.81 11.49 -16.29
N SER A 5 -28.19 11.62 -17.56
CA SER A 5 -29.60 11.70 -17.98
C SER A 5 -29.87 10.90 -19.24
N GLN A 6 -31.16 10.64 -19.40
CA GLN A 6 -31.82 9.79 -20.37
C GLN A 6 -31.70 10.24 -21.84
N GLY A 7 -31.01 11.35 -22.14
CA GLY A 7 -30.84 11.83 -23.52
C GLY A 7 -29.74 11.13 -24.32
N ASP A 8 -28.79 10.48 -23.65
CA ASP A 8 -27.53 10.06 -24.27
C ASP A 8 -27.43 8.55 -24.55
N LEU A 9 -28.46 7.76 -24.19
CA LEU A 9 -28.40 6.29 -24.31
C LEU A 9 -28.58 5.76 -25.74
N ASN A 10 -29.07 6.58 -26.67
CA ASN A 10 -29.21 6.20 -28.09
C ASN A 10 -28.09 6.77 -28.99
N SER A 11 -27.09 7.43 -28.43
CA SER A 11 -26.04 8.11 -29.22
C SER A 11 -24.60 7.81 -28.77
N PHE A 12 -24.39 7.04 -27.69
CA PHE A 12 -23.03 6.74 -27.20
C PHE A 12 -22.85 5.25 -26.90
N PRO A 13 -22.13 4.49 -27.74
CA PRO A 13 -21.83 3.08 -27.47
C PRO A 13 -20.78 2.85 -26.36
N HIS A 14 -20.43 3.84 -25.51
CA HIS A 14 -19.21 3.80 -24.70
C HIS A 14 -19.44 4.09 -23.20
N ALA A 15 -19.60 3.03 -22.40
CA ALA A 15 -19.83 3.04 -20.96
C ALA A 15 -18.66 3.58 -20.11
N THR A 16 -18.92 4.45 -19.13
CA THR A 16 -17.93 4.99 -18.17
C THR A 16 -17.60 3.97 -17.07
N TYR A 17 -16.33 3.58 -16.93
CA TYR A 17 -15.89 2.54 -16.00
C TYR A 17 -15.39 3.12 -14.68
N VAL A 18 -15.51 2.34 -13.60
CA VAL A 18 -14.77 2.55 -12.36
C VAL A 18 -13.47 1.76 -12.45
N GLN A 19 -12.31 2.41 -12.31
CA GLN A 19 -11.00 1.73 -12.36
C GLN A 19 -10.22 1.98 -11.07
N PHE A 20 -9.80 0.89 -10.42
CA PHE A 20 -9.14 0.94 -9.11
C PHE A 20 -7.62 1.01 -9.25
N GLY A 21 -7.11 2.24 -9.27
CA GLY A 21 -5.70 2.54 -9.08
C GLY A 21 -5.43 2.90 -7.62
N GLY A 22 -4.80 1.97 -6.90
CA GLY A 22 -4.49 1.98 -5.46
C GLY A 22 -4.28 3.37 -4.86
N LEU A 23 -5.16 3.68 -3.90
CA LEU A 23 -5.00 4.63 -2.79
C LEU A 23 -6.33 4.57 -2.03
N PHE A 24 -6.46 3.57 -1.15
CA PHE A 24 -7.51 3.57 -0.14
C PHE A 24 -7.02 4.33 1.08
N GLY A 25 -7.74 5.40 1.41
CA GLY A 25 -7.94 5.76 2.81
C GLY A 25 -8.85 4.68 3.40
N GLN A 26 -8.48 4.17 4.57
CA GLN A 26 -9.29 3.18 5.28
C GLN A 26 -10.67 3.75 5.58
N PRO A 27 -11.78 3.06 5.25
CA PRO A 27 -12.99 3.20 6.03
C PRO A 27 -12.77 2.47 7.37
N GLN A 28 -13.05 3.16 8.48
CA GLN A 28 -13.13 2.53 9.79
C GLN A 28 -14.30 1.54 9.76
N PHE A 29 -14.01 0.24 9.83
CA PHE A 29 -15.00 -0.78 10.14
C PHE A 29 -14.52 -1.59 11.35
N ALA A 30 -15.48 -1.79 12.27
CA ALA A 30 -15.33 -2.58 13.48
C ALA A 30 -14.94 -4.03 13.15
N ALA A 31 -14.17 -4.65 14.05
CA ALA A 31 -13.69 -6.01 13.91
C ALA A 31 -14.85 -7.02 13.85
N PRO A 32 -14.79 -8.06 12.99
CA PRO A 32 -15.74 -9.15 13.04
C PRO A 32 -15.47 -10.01 14.28
N LEU A 33 -16.54 -10.32 15.01
CA LEU A 33 -16.56 -11.24 16.14
C LEU A 33 -16.04 -12.62 15.70
N GLY A 34 -15.04 -13.14 16.40
CA GLY A 34 -14.45 -14.45 16.15
C GLY A 34 -15.42 -15.58 16.47
N LEU A 35 -15.48 -16.58 15.59
CA LEU A 35 -16.08 -17.88 15.87
C LEU A 35 -15.22 -18.64 16.91
N PRO A 36 -15.83 -19.34 17.89
CA PRO A 36 -15.06 -20.09 18.88
C PRO A 36 -14.59 -21.45 18.33
N PRO A 37 -13.43 -21.96 18.78
CA PRO A 37 -12.98 -23.31 18.44
C PRO A 37 -13.73 -24.40 19.23
N ILE A 38 -13.96 -25.53 18.55
CA ILE A 38 -14.56 -26.76 19.08
C ILE A 38 -13.54 -27.52 19.95
N GLY A 39 -13.93 -27.90 21.17
CA GLY A 39 -13.37 -29.04 21.92
C GLY A 39 -12.78 -28.75 23.30
N GLN A 40 -13.53 -29.04 24.37
CA GLN A 40 -13.02 -29.34 25.72
C GLN A 40 -13.84 -30.48 26.36
N PRO A 41 -13.22 -31.44 27.09
CA PRO A 41 -13.92 -32.35 28.00
C PRO A 41 -13.93 -31.81 29.46
N PRO A 42 -14.68 -32.43 30.41
CA PRO A 42 -15.57 -31.70 31.31
C PRO A 42 -15.04 -31.36 32.72
N MET A 43 -15.91 -30.65 33.43
CA MET A 43 -15.77 -29.89 34.67
C MET A 43 -15.36 -30.64 35.96
N GLY A 44 -14.70 -29.89 36.85
CA GLY A 44 -14.62 -30.12 38.30
C GLY A 44 -14.95 -28.83 39.07
N SER A 45 -15.63 -28.98 40.20
CA SER A 45 -16.38 -28.05 41.05
C SER A 45 -15.62 -26.86 41.71
N ALA A 46 -16.40 -25.80 42.01
CA ALA A 46 -16.09 -24.54 42.71
C ALA A 46 -15.78 -24.73 44.24
N PRO A 47 -15.52 -23.70 45.12
CA PRO A 47 -16.34 -22.48 45.27
C PRO A 47 -15.65 -21.12 45.59
N ALA A 48 -16.40 -20.06 45.24
CA ALA A 48 -16.69 -18.78 45.90
C ALA A 48 -15.61 -17.98 46.68
N GLY A 49 -15.41 -16.74 46.23
CA GLY A 49 -14.93 -15.61 47.02
C GLY A 49 -15.21 -14.29 46.27
N VAL A 50 -16.13 -13.48 46.79
CA VAL A 50 -16.59 -12.20 46.23
C VAL A 50 -15.98 -11.04 47.02
N VAL A 51 -15.29 -10.09 46.36
CA VAL A 51 -15.32 -8.64 46.69
C VAL A 51 -14.89 -7.82 45.45
N PRO A 52 -15.50 -6.67 45.11
CA PRO A 52 -15.33 -5.99 43.81
C PRO A 52 -14.39 -4.78 43.89
N LEU A 53 -13.79 -4.34 42.76
CA LEU A 53 -13.46 -2.93 42.55
C LEU A 53 -13.14 -2.55 41.08
N ALA A 54 -13.73 -1.43 40.69
CA ALA A 54 -13.25 -0.38 39.81
C ALA A 54 -13.10 -0.60 38.29
N ASP A 55 -13.95 0.17 37.61
CA ASP A 55 -13.93 0.63 36.23
C ASP A 55 -12.56 1.21 35.80
N ALA A 56 -12.05 0.76 34.65
CA ALA A 56 -10.85 1.30 34.04
C ALA A 56 -10.93 1.24 32.50
N GLY A 57 -11.33 2.37 31.93
CA GLY A 57 -10.46 3.14 31.03
C GLY A 57 -9.98 2.45 29.75
N VAL A 58 -10.63 2.83 28.66
CA VAL A 58 -10.21 2.72 27.25
C VAL A 58 -8.71 2.95 27.06
N VAL A 59 -7.97 1.90 26.67
CA VAL A 59 -6.57 2.01 26.21
C VAL A 59 -6.54 2.32 24.71
N GLN A 60 -6.21 3.57 24.37
CA GLN A 60 -5.89 4.00 23.01
C GLN A 60 -4.52 3.46 22.56
N ARG A 61 -4.44 2.99 21.31
CA ARG A 61 -3.18 2.60 20.64
C ARG A 61 -2.38 3.85 20.25
N PRO A 62 -1.06 3.90 20.45
CA PRO A 62 -0.26 5.01 19.94
C PRO A 62 -0.04 4.89 18.42
N ASN A 63 -0.36 6.00 17.74
CA ASN A 63 -0.13 6.23 16.32
C ASN A 63 1.36 6.20 15.96
N SER A 64 1.64 5.74 14.74
CA SER A 64 2.92 5.83 14.05
C SER A 64 3.37 7.29 13.90
N MET A 65 4.50 7.66 14.50
CA MET A 65 5.12 8.96 14.25
C MET A 65 5.86 8.96 12.91
N SER A 66 5.44 9.85 12.02
CA SER A 66 6.19 10.31 10.86
C SER A 66 6.91 11.61 11.23
N LEU A 67 8.24 11.59 11.30
CA LEU A 67 9.05 12.79 11.54
C LEU A 67 9.34 13.50 10.20
N SER A 68 8.76 14.68 10.04
CA SER A 68 9.16 15.70 9.07
C SER A 68 10.01 16.74 9.79
N VAL A 69 11.24 16.96 9.33
CA VAL A 69 12.16 17.96 9.89
C VAL A 69 11.98 19.27 9.12
N SER A 70 11.54 20.32 9.81
CA SER A 70 11.58 21.72 9.34
C SER A 70 12.53 22.51 10.22
N HIS A 71 13.46 23.23 9.60
CA HIS A 71 14.44 24.10 10.26
C HIS A 71 13.82 25.46 10.60
N SER A 72 13.97 25.91 11.84
CA SER A 72 13.99 27.33 12.20
C SER A 72 14.87 27.54 13.42
N SER A 73 15.58 28.66 13.42
CA SER A 73 16.77 29.00 14.20
C SER A 73 16.49 29.70 15.54
N SER A 74 17.41 29.44 16.50
CA SER A 74 17.93 30.35 17.54
C SER A 74 17.27 30.43 18.95
N GLN A 75 18.02 29.89 19.91
CA GLN A 75 18.42 30.41 21.24
C GLN A 75 17.87 29.81 22.58
N VAL A 76 18.81 29.07 23.22
CA VAL A 76 19.30 29.06 24.62
C VAL A 76 18.47 28.46 25.79
N SER A 77 19.20 27.61 26.53
CA SER A 77 19.11 27.19 27.94
C SER A 77 18.12 26.10 28.36
N GLY A 78 18.72 24.96 28.74
CA GLY A 78 18.09 23.86 29.47
C GLY A 78 18.87 22.58 29.21
N GLY A 79 19.76 22.19 30.12
CA GLY A 79 20.43 20.89 30.04
C GLY A 79 19.39 19.79 30.23
N GLU A 80 18.86 19.26 29.11
CA GLU A 80 18.06 18.05 29.15
C GLU A 80 18.95 16.91 29.64
N ALA A 81 18.61 16.34 30.80
CA ALA A 81 19.18 15.09 31.26
C ALA A 81 19.01 14.06 30.12
N PRO A 82 20.04 13.25 29.80
CA PRO A 82 19.95 12.31 28.69
C PRO A 82 18.75 11.40 28.94
N SER A 83 17.76 11.47 28.06
CA SER A 83 16.58 10.62 28.11
C SER A 83 17.07 9.17 28.16
N ALA A 84 16.73 8.43 29.23
CA ALA A 84 17.18 7.05 29.38
C ALA A 84 16.75 6.24 28.15
N VAL A 85 17.73 5.77 27.38
CA VAL A 85 17.47 4.92 26.21
C VAL A 85 17.18 3.51 26.72
N PHE A 86 15.90 3.18 26.85
CA PHE A 86 15.46 1.84 27.24
C PHE A 86 15.73 0.86 26.10
N LEU A 87 16.77 0.04 26.24
CA LEU A 87 17.08 -1.05 25.33
C LEU A 87 16.32 -2.31 25.73
N ALA A 88 15.71 -2.97 24.76
CA ALA A 88 15.09 -4.26 25.00
C ALA A 88 16.10 -5.27 25.60
N PRO A 89 15.69 -6.06 26.62
CA PRO A 89 16.55 -7.05 27.23
C PRO A 89 16.93 -8.13 26.23
N ARG A 90 18.11 -8.73 26.40
CA ARG A 90 18.49 -9.90 25.61
C ARG A 90 17.66 -11.10 26.06
N ARG A 91 17.38 -12.00 25.12
CA ARG A 91 16.81 -13.31 25.44
C ARG A 91 17.75 -14.03 26.42
N PRO A 92 17.29 -14.41 27.63
CA PRO A 92 18.16 -15.02 28.63
C PRO A 92 18.55 -16.46 28.27
N ASN A 93 17.62 -17.24 27.73
CA ASN A 93 17.80 -18.65 27.35
C ASN A 93 16.69 -19.10 26.38
N GLN A 94 16.75 -20.37 25.96
CA GLN A 94 15.68 -21.06 25.24
C GLN A 94 14.89 -21.94 26.22
N GLY A 95 13.58 -22.07 26.00
CA GLY A 95 12.73 -22.95 26.81
C GLY A 95 13.05 -24.43 26.56
N ILE A 96 13.00 -25.25 27.62
CA ILE A 96 13.36 -26.68 27.59
C ILE A 96 12.19 -27.61 27.96
N GLU A 97 11.07 -27.05 28.41
CA GLU A 97 9.89 -27.82 28.80
C GLU A 97 9.07 -28.27 27.59
N GLY A 98 8.35 -29.39 27.75
CA GLY A 98 7.45 -29.94 26.74
C GLY A 98 8.11 -30.98 25.83
N ARG A 99 7.28 -31.64 25.03
CA ARG A 99 7.72 -32.66 24.08
C ARG A 99 8.18 -32.00 22.77
N PRO A 100 9.39 -32.29 22.25
CA PRO A 100 9.83 -31.78 20.97
C PRO A 100 8.89 -32.18 19.82
N ILE A 101 8.63 -31.25 18.90
CA ILE A 101 7.81 -31.46 17.71
C ILE A 101 8.44 -30.77 16.50
N VAL A 102 8.37 -31.42 15.33
CA VAL A 102 8.86 -30.87 14.06
C VAL A 102 7.79 -29.96 13.47
N LEU A 103 8.16 -28.72 13.16
CA LEU A 103 7.27 -27.73 12.56
C LEU A 103 7.79 -27.25 11.21
N ARG A 104 6.87 -26.79 10.37
CA ARG A 104 7.19 -26.00 9.18
C ARG A 104 6.63 -24.61 9.37
N ALA A 105 7.47 -23.61 9.12
CA ALA A 105 7.07 -22.22 9.11
C ALA A 105 7.08 -21.72 7.66
N ASN A 106 6.19 -20.78 7.34
CA ASN A 106 6.15 -20.04 6.08
C ASN A 106 7.26 -18.97 5.97
N HIS A 107 8.44 -19.30 6.49
CA HIS A 107 9.63 -18.46 6.52
C HIS A 107 10.70 -19.10 5.63
N PHE A 108 11.06 -18.41 4.56
CA PHE A 108 11.99 -18.87 3.54
C PHE A 108 13.35 -18.19 3.73
N GLN A 109 14.42 -18.96 3.77
CA GLN A 109 15.77 -18.41 3.95
C GLN A 109 16.17 -17.51 2.77
N VAL A 110 16.64 -16.30 3.06
CA VAL A 110 17.24 -15.39 2.08
C VAL A 110 18.75 -15.51 2.17
N ARG A 111 19.40 -15.81 1.03
CA ARG A 111 20.86 -15.74 0.92
C ARG A 111 21.24 -14.32 0.48
N ILE A 112 21.94 -13.61 1.35
CA ILE A 112 22.38 -12.24 1.11
C ILE A 112 23.86 -12.28 0.75
N PRO A 113 24.28 -11.69 -0.38
CA PRO A 113 25.71 -11.56 -0.66
C PRO A 113 26.34 -10.58 0.34
N GLY A 114 27.56 -10.88 0.78
CA GLY A 114 28.35 -9.91 1.54
C GLY A 114 28.70 -8.66 0.71
N GLY A 115 29.35 -7.70 1.35
CA GLY A 115 29.81 -6.46 0.73
C GLY A 115 28.87 -5.29 0.94
N PHE A 116 28.82 -4.38 -0.03
CA PHE A 116 28.13 -3.10 0.09
C PHE A 116 27.19 -2.85 -1.08
N ILE A 117 26.12 -2.11 -0.82
CA ILE A 117 25.25 -1.51 -1.84
C ILE A 117 25.22 0.01 -1.65
N HIS A 118 24.87 0.74 -2.70
CA HIS A 118 24.90 2.20 -2.69
C HIS A 118 23.48 2.75 -2.56
N HIS A 119 23.28 3.65 -1.60
CA HIS A 119 22.02 4.30 -1.32
C HIS A 119 22.01 5.72 -1.88
N TYR A 120 20.92 6.05 -2.57
CA TYR A 120 20.67 7.34 -3.19
C TYR A 120 19.32 7.90 -2.71
N ASP A 121 19.29 9.20 -2.46
CA ASP A 121 18.07 9.98 -2.29
C ASP A 121 17.58 10.43 -3.67
N VAL A 122 16.30 10.19 -3.93
CA VAL A 122 15.60 10.56 -5.16
C VAL A 122 14.49 11.53 -4.81
N SER A 123 14.52 12.71 -5.42
CA SER A 123 13.45 13.71 -5.30
C SER A 123 12.80 13.94 -6.66
N ILE A 124 11.47 13.95 -6.71
CA ILE A 124 10.69 14.10 -7.94
C ILE A 124 9.82 15.35 -7.81
N SER A 125 9.95 16.26 -8.78
CA SER A 125 9.12 17.45 -8.92
C SER A 125 8.25 17.33 -10.18
N PRO A 126 6.93 17.64 -10.11
CA PRO A 126 6.19 18.10 -8.94
C PRO A 126 6.02 17.03 -7.85
N GLU A 127 6.01 17.49 -6.59
CA GLU A 127 5.86 16.62 -5.41
C GLU A 127 4.44 16.00 -5.31
N LYS A 128 4.27 15.03 -4.40
CA LYS A 128 2.99 14.36 -4.06
C LYS A 128 2.37 13.46 -5.13
N CYS A 129 3.16 13.04 -6.12
CA CYS A 129 2.74 11.99 -7.04
C CYS A 129 2.50 10.65 -6.30
N PRO A 130 1.50 9.84 -6.70
CA PRO A 130 1.29 8.51 -6.13
C PRO A 130 2.53 7.63 -6.29
N ARG A 131 2.81 6.75 -5.32
CA ARG A 131 4.01 5.88 -5.34
C ARG A 131 4.13 5.00 -6.59
N ARG A 132 3.01 4.67 -7.25
CA ARG A 132 3.00 3.93 -8.52
C ARG A 132 3.55 4.79 -9.66
N VAL A 133 3.14 6.05 -9.72
CA VAL A 133 3.63 7.03 -10.71
C VAL A 133 5.12 7.30 -10.47
N ASN A 134 5.55 7.49 -9.22
CA ASN A 134 6.98 7.68 -8.91
C ASN A 134 7.84 6.51 -9.41
N ARG A 135 7.36 5.27 -9.27
CA ARG A 135 8.05 4.09 -9.79
C ARG A 135 8.12 4.08 -11.31
N GLU A 136 7.06 4.50 -11.99
CA GLU A 136 7.02 4.63 -13.45
C GLU A 136 7.98 5.71 -13.96
N ILE A 137 8.04 6.86 -13.28
CA ILE A 137 9.01 7.93 -13.54
C ILE A 137 10.43 7.38 -13.44
N VAL A 138 10.78 6.75 -12.32
CA VAL A 138 12.13 6.19 -12.13
C VAL A 138 12.44 5.07 -13.14
N THR A 139 11.46 4.22 -13.46
CA THR A 139 11.63 3.17 -14.49
C THR A 139 11.92 3.77 -15.87
N THR A 140 11.22 4.85 -16.22
CA THR A 140 11.40 5.55 -17.50
C THR A 140 12.73 6.28 -17.53
N MET A 141 13.10 6.95 -16.43
CA MET A 141 14.40 7.60 -16.24
C MET A 141 15.57 6.63 -16.46
N VAL A 142 15.53 5.45 -15.82
CA VAL A 142 16.58 4.44 -15.93
C VAL A 142 16.75 3.95 -17.36
N ARG A 143 15.64 3.82 -18.11
CA ARG A 143 15.68 3.44 -19.53
C ARG A 143 16.23 4.56 -20.41
N ALA A 144 15.76 5.80 -20.21
CA ALA A 144 16.17 6.95 -21.01
C ALA A 144 17.64 7.32 -20.81
N TYR A 145 18.14 7.25 -19.57
CA TYR A 145 19.50 7.63 -19.20
C TYR A 145 20.39 6.42 -18.92
N ALA A 146 20.30 5.36 -19.72
CA ALA A 146 21.00 4.09 -19.49
C ALA A 146 22.53 4.23 -19.28
N ARG A 147 23.16 5.25 -19.90
CA ARG A 147 24.58 5.59 -19.69
C ARG A 147 24.86 6.09 -18.27
N VAL A 148 24.01 6.98 -17.74
CA VAL A 148 24.12 7.48 -16.35
C VAL A 148 23.96 6.34 -15.36
N PHE A 149 23.12 5.34 -15.68
CA PHE A 149 22.92 4.17 -14.84
C PHE A 149 23.93 3.05 -15.08
N ASN A 150 24.88 3.19 -16.02
CA ASN A 150 25.84 2.14 -16.39
C ASN A 150 25.19 0.75 -16.58
N GLN A 151 24.01 0.70 -17.22
CA GLN A 151 23.18 -0.50 -17.38
C GLN A 151 22.75 -1.21 -16.07
N LEU A 152 22.97 -0.59 -14.91
CA LEU A 152 22.50 -1.08 -13.63
C LEU A 152 20.97 -1.02 -13.57
N ARG A 153 20.42 -1.93 -12.77
CA ARG A 153 18.99 -2.00 -12.48
C ARG A 153 18.75 -1.53 -11.05
N PRO A 154 18.65 -0.22 -10.80
CA PRO A 154 18.34 0.28 -9.47
C PRO A 154 17.00 -0.23 -8.99
N VAL A 155 16.89 -0.42 -7.68
CA VAL A 155 15.62 -0.68 -7.00
C VAL A 155 15.17 0.57 -6.27
N TYR A 156 13.87 0.79 -6.20
CA TYR A 156 13.29 2.03 -5.67
C TYR A 156 12.03 1.76 -4.84
N ASP A 157 11.92 2.46 -3.70
CA ASP A 157 10.84 2.32 -2.73
C ASP A 157 9.55 3.06 -3.12
N GLY A 158 9.58 3.85 -4.20
CA GLY A 158 8.46 4.67 -4.66
C GLY A 158 8.32 6.02 -3.98
N LYS A 159 9.30 6.42 -3.16
CA LYS A 159 9.34 7.69 -2.44
C LYS A 159 10.68 8.39 -2.63
N LYS A 160 11.71 7.99 -1.87
CA LYS A 160 13.00 8.69 -1.83
C LYS A 160 14.19 7.76 -1.90
N ASN A 161 14.04 6.49 -1.57
CA ASN A 161 15.18 5.59 -1.41
C ASN A 161 15.36 4.75 -2.66
N MET A 162 16.50 4.92 -3.31
CA MET A 162 16.96 4.10 -4.43
C MET A 162 18.27 3.41 -4.06
N TYR A 163 18.42 2.15 -4.47
CA TYR A 163 19.63 1.38 -4.21
C TYR A 163 20.20 0.77 -5.50
N THR A 164 21.52 0.73 -5.61
CA THR A 164 22.24 0.06 -6.70
C THR A 164 23.31 -0.87 -6.16
N ARG A 165 23.67 -1.88 -6.97
CA ARG A 165 24.75 -2.84 -6.66
C ARG A 165 26.13 -2.20 -6.72
N GLU A 166 26.34 -1.29 -7.66
CA GLU A 166 27.59 -0.58 -7.91
C GLU A 166 27.34 0.94 -7.88
N PRO A 167 28.37 1.77 -7.62
CA PRO A 167 28.21 3.22 -7.60
C PRO A 167 27.87 3.75 -9.00
N LEU A 168 26.88 4.64 -9.05
CA LEU A 168 26.58 5.42 -10.25
C LEU A 168 27.74 6.39 -10.57
N PRO A 169 28.09 6.59 -11.86
CA PRO A 169 29.12 7.52 -12.32
C PRO A 169 28.67 8.99 -12.25
N ILE A 170 28.09 9.40 -11.12
CA ILE A 170 27.59 10.75 -10.85
C ILE A 170 28.36 11.45 -9.71
N GLY A 171 29.33 10.77 -9.11
CA GLY A 171 30.04 11.26 -7.93
C GLY A 171 29.12 11.37 -6.71
N LYS A 172 29.40 12.34 -5.83
CA LYS A 172 28.61 12.64 -4.62
C LYS A 172 27.67 13.83 -4.79
N GLU A 173 27.79 14.53 -5.91
CA GLU A 173 26.98 15.71 -6.19
C GLU A 173 25.57 15.34 -6.63
N LYS A 174 24.69 16.33 -6.55
CA LYS A 174 23.29 16.20 -6.94
C LYS A 174 23.22 16.25 -8.47
N VAL A 175 22.64 15.23 -9.10
CA VAL A 175 22.35 15.24 -10.54
C VAL A 175 20.85 15.41 -10.76
N GLU A 176 20.50 16.23 -11.75
CA GLU A 176 19.12 16.50 -12.12
C GLU A 176 18.87 16.02 -13.55
N LEU A 177 17.78 15.26 -13.72
CA LEU A 177 17.37 14.64 -14.97
C LEU A 177 15.92 14.98 -15.25
N GLU A 178 15.57 15.18 -16.51
CA GLU A 178 14.20 15.43 -16.95
C GLU A 178 13.58 14.15 -17.49
N VAL A 179 12.35 13.86 -17.07
CA VAL A 179 11.66 12.63 -17.43
C VAL A 179 10.27 12.97 -17.91
N THR A 180 9.97 12.58 -19.13
CA THR A 180 8.64 12.76 -19.72
C THR A 180 7.88 11.44 -19.66
N LEU A 181 6.69 11.47 -19.07
CA LEU A 181 5.74 10.37 -19.13
C LEU A 181 4.59 10.71 -20.08
N PRO A 182 4.06 9.72 -20.81
CA PRO A 182 2.83 9.91 -21.56
C PRO A 182 1.71 10.33 -20.59
N GLY A 183 1.01 11.42 -20.95
CA GLY A 183 -0.15 11.88 -20.22
C GLY A 183 -1.39 11.04 -20.52
N ASP A 184 -2.37 11.05 -19.61
CA ASP A 184 -3.73 10.56 -19.92
C ASP A 184 -4.50 11.53 -20.84
N SER A 185 -3.89 12.67 -21.18
CA SER A 185 -4.33 13.71 -22.12
C SER A 185 -3.30 13.86 -23.25
N ALA A 186 -3.62 14.59 -24.32
CA ALA A 186 -2.67 14.96 -25.39
C ALA A 186 -1.45 15.82 -24.94
N VAL A 187 -1.25 16.00 -23.63
CA VAL A 187 -0.15 16.78 -23.04
C VAL A 187 0.72 15.82 -22.24
N GLU A 188 1.99 15.74 -22.63
CA GLU A 188 3.01 14.98 -21.93
C GLU A 188 3.26 15.55 -20.52
N ARG A 189 3.54 14.68 -19.55
CA ARG A 189 3.87 15.09 -18.18
C ARG A 189 5.38 15.10 -18.01
N GLN A 190 5.95 16.28 -17.87
CA GLN A 190 7.37 16.45 -17.57
C GLN A 190 7.60 16.44 -16.06
N PHE A 191 8.63 15.70 -15.65
CA PHE A 191 9.08 15.59 -14.26
C PHE A 191 10.55 15.91 -14.19
N ARG A 192 10.94 16.59 -13.11
CA ARG A 192 12.34 16.84 -12.80
C ARG A 192 12.76 15.92 -11.66
N VAL A 193 13.71 15.04 -11.91
CA VAL A 193 14.18 14.02 -10.98
C VAL A 193 15.59 14.34 -10.55
N THR A 194 15.77 14.54 -9.26
CA THR A 194 17.07 14.66 -8.60
C THR A 194 17.53 13.31 -8.10
N ILE A 195 18.82 13.01 -8.26
CA ILE A 195 19.50 11.88 -7.63
C ILE A 195 20.71 12.40 -6.85
N LYS A 196 20.84 12.00 -5.59
CA LYS A 196 22.00 12.33 -4.74
C LYS A 196 22.50 11.09 -4.01
N TRP A 197 23.81 10.83 -4.05
CA TRP A 197 24.41 9.77 -3.24
C TRP A 197 24.32 10.10 -1.74
N ILE A 198 23.95 9.12 -0.92
CA ILE A 198 23.80 9.29 0.52
C ILE A 198 24.87 8.49 1.28
N SER A 199 24.92 7.18 1.06
CA SER A 199 25.79 6.30 1.84
C SER A 199 26.06 4.97 1.13
N GLN A 200 27.00 4.22 1.69
CA GLN A 200 27.14 2.79 1.43
C GLN A 200 26.48 2.01 2.56
N VAL A 201 25.65 1.03 2.21
CA VAL A 201 24.97 0.14 3.15
C VAL A 201 25.70 -1.20 3.16
N SER A 202 26.25 -1.57 4.32
CA SER A 202 26.95 -2.85 4.49
C SER A 202 25.95 -4.00 4.66
N LEU A 203 26.03 -4.98 3.75
CA LEU A 203 25.34 -6.25 3.88
C LEU A 203 26.11 -7.25 4.75
N SER A 204 27.44 -7.12 4.84
CA SER A 204 28.25 -7.92 5.76
C SER A 204 27.89 -7.68 7.23
N LEU A 205 27.62 -6.43 7.62
CA LEU A 205 27.15 -6.10 8.97
C LEU A 205 25.83 -6.79 9.33
N LEU A 206 24.96 -7.00 8.32
CA LEU A 206 23.71 -7.70 8.54
C LEU A 206 23.95 -9.19 8.82
N GLU A 207 24.91 -9.82 8.13
CA GLU A 207 25.30 -11.20 8.41
C GLU A 207 25.93 -11.35 9.80
N GLU A 208 26.84 -10.45 10.18
CA GLU A 208 27.41 -10.39 11.54
C GLU A 208 26.33 -10.25 12.62
N ALA A 209 25.27 -9.49 12.35
CA ALA A 209 24.13 -9.36 13.26
C ALA A 209 23.34 -10.67 13.40
N MET A 210 23.13 -11.40 12.30
CA MET A 210 22.38 -12.66 12.35
C MET A 210 23.17 -13.76 13.08
N GLU A 211 24.50 -13.72 13.02
CA GLU A 211 25.39 -14.62 13.76
C GLU A 211 25.58 -14.22 15.23
N GLY A 212 24.99 -13.10 15.66
CA GLY A 212 25.08 -12.61 17.03
C GLY A 212 26.42 -11.96 17.39
N ARG A 213 27.27 -11.67 16.40
CA ARG A 213 28.55 -10.95 16.61
C ARG A 213 28.32 -9.50 17.00
N ILE A 214 27.26 -8.88 16.49
CA ILE A 214 26.81 -7.54 16.90
C ILE A 214 25.42 -7.59 17.54
N ARG A 215 25.19 -6.70 18.50
CA ARG A 215 23.94 -6.67 19.29
C ARG A 215 22.76 -6.11 18.50
N SER A 216 23.00 -5.09 17.69
CA SER A 216 21.96 -4.36 16.96
C SER A 216 21.87 -4.87 15.52
N VAL A 217 20.64 -5.06 15.04
CA VAL A 217 20.41 -5.35 13.63
C VAL A 217 20.45 -4.02 12.85
N PRO A 218 21.30 -3.88 11.81
CA PRO A 218 21.38 -2.65 11.04
C PRO A 218 20.10 -2.43 10.24
N TYR A 219 19.29 -1.45 10.68
CA TYR A 219 17.98 -1.16 10.09
C TYR A 219 18.08 -0.78 8.60
N GLU A 220 19.07 0.03 8.23
CA GLU A 220 19.31 0.45 6.84
C GLU A 220 19.52 -0.76 5.91
N SER A 221 20.28 -1.75 6.35
CA SER A 221 20.50 -2.99 5.60
C SER A 221 19.21 -3.80 5.47
N VAL A 222 18.43 -3.94 6.55
CA VAL A 222 17.12 -4.62 6.49
C VAL A 222 16.15 -3.89 5.55
N GLN A 223 16.10 -2.55 5.61
CA GLN A 223 15.27 -1.73 4.75
C GLN A 223 15.67 -1.88 3.29
N ALA A 224 16.97 -1.85 2.97
CA ALA A 224 17.44 -2.02 1.61
C ALA A 224 17.04 -3.39 1.03
N ILE A 225 17.18 -4.47 1.82
CA ILE A 225 16.75 -5.80 1.41
C ILE A 225 15.22 -5.87 1.22
N ASP A 226 14.43 -5.23 2.09
CA ASP A 226 12.98 -5.13 1.90
C ASP A 226 12.62 -4.38 0.60
N VAL A 227 13.31 -3.28 0.29
CA VAL A 227 13.09 -2.54 -0.96
C VAL A 227 13.48 -3.37 -2.18
N ILE A 228 14.62 -4.07 -2.14
CA ILE A 228 15.08 -4.97 -3.22
C ILE A 228 14.01 -6.01 -3.51
N LEU A 229 13.58 -6.76 -2.49
CA LEU A 229 12.63 -7.86 -2.67
C LEU A 229 11.22 -7.39 -3.02
N ARG A 230 10.85 -6.16 -2.65
CA ARG A 230 9.54 -5.57 -2.97
C ARG A 230 9.51 -4.82 -4.30
N HIS A 231 10.65 -4.54 -4.92
CA HIS A 231 10.72 -3.68 -6.10
C HIS A 231 9.85 -4.20 -7.25
N LEU A 232 10.10 -5.44 -7.69
CA LEU A 232 9.37 -6.02 -8.82
C LEU A 232 7.89 -6.31 -8.50
N PRO A 233 7.52 -6.92 -7.34
CA PRO A 233 6.12 -7.07 -6.96
C PRO A 233 5.36 -5.73 -6.92
N SER A 234 6.00 -4.64 -6.49
CA SER A 234 5.38 -3.30 -6.45
C SER A 234 5.15 -2.68 -7.84
N LEU A 235 5.82 -3.20 -8.87
CA LEU A 235 5.61 -2.80 -10.28
C LEU A 235 4.53 -3.66 -10.94
N ARG A 236 4.44 -4.94 -10.58
CA ARG A 236 3.56 -5.93 -11.23
C ARG A 236 2.18 -6.04 -10.60
N TYR A 237 2.08 -5.90 -9.28
CA TYR A 237 0.85 -6.09 -8.51
C TYR A 237 0.35 -4.80 -7.88
N THR A 238 -0.82 -4.83 -7.26
CA THR A 238 -1.36 -3.72 -6.47
C THR A 238 -0.88 -3.84 -5.02
N PRO A 239 0.04 -2.97 -4.56
CA PRO A 239 0.53 -3.02 -3.18
C PRO A 239 -0.51 -2.44 -2.21
N VAL A 240 -0.83 -3.19 -1.16
CA VAL A 240 -1.65 -2.74 -0.04
C VAL A 240 -0.94 -3.12 1.26
N GLY A 241 -0.45 -2.12 1.99
CA GLY A 241 0.40 -2.35 3.16
C GLY A 241 1.65 -3.15 2.79
N ARG A 242 1.84 -4.32 3.43
CA ARG A 242 2.95 -5.24 3.14
C ARG A 242 2.60 -6.35 2.15
N SER A 243 1.37 -6.38 1.64
CA SER A 243 0.87 -7.40 0.73
C SER A 243 0.72 -6.90 -0.70
N PHE A 244 0.64 -7.84 -1.64
CA PHE A 244 0.50 -7.61 -3.07
C PHE A 244 -0.69 -8.39 -3.61
N PHE A 245 -1.57 -7.72 -4.37
CA PHE A 245 -2.82 -8.30 -4.87
C PHE A 245 -2.93 -8.15 -6.39
N SER A 246 -3.60 -9.11 -7.01
CA SER A 246 -3.96 -9.08 -8.44
C SER A 246 -5.45 -9.26 -8.62
N PRO A 247 -6.04 -8.71 -9.71
CA PRO A 247 -7.41 -9.01 -10.07
C PRO A 247 -7.63 -10.53 -10.14
N PRO A 248 -8.82 -11.02 -9.75
CA PRO A 248 -9.18 -12.41 -10.00
C PRO A 248 -9.06 -12.68 -11.51
N GLY A 249 -8.43 -13.79 -11.88
CA GLY A 249 -8.46 -14.28 -13.25
C GLY A 249 -9.85 -14.84 -13.59
N ASN A 250 -9.94 -15.71 -14.60
CA ASN A 250 -11.20 -16.41 -14.95
C ASN A 250 -11.60 -17.51 -13.95
N TYR A 251 -11.04 -17.50 -12.74
CA TYR A 251 -11.23 -18.54 -11.73
C TYR A 251 -12.43 -18.18 -10.84
N GLY A 252 -13.62 -18.67 -11.20
CA GLY A 252 -14.81 -18.71 -10.34
C GLY A 252 -15.49 -17.36 -10.04
N ASP A 253 -16.58 -17.42 -9.27
CA ASP A 253 -17.33 -16.23 -8.85
C ASP A 253 -16.63 -15.56 -7.66
N SER A 254 -15.88 -14.50 -7.94
CA SER A 254 -15.17 -13.68 -6.95
C SER A 254 -16.05 -12.56 -6.38
N LYS A 255 -17.33 -12.47 -6.77
CA LYS A 255 -18.21 -11.36 -6.40
C LYS A 255 -18.64 -11.44 -4.94
N LEU A 256 -18.61 -10.28 -4.27
CA LEU A 256 -19.11 -10.09 -2.92
C LEU A 256 -20.45 -9.35 -2.89
N GLY A 257 -20.93 -8.87 -4.05
CA GLY A 257 -22.07 -7.98 -4.18
C GLY A 257 -21.72 -6.50 -3.95
N GLY A 258 -22.65 -5.59 -4.30
CA GLY A 258 -22.46 -4.15 -4.15
C GLY A 258 -21.25 -3.59 -4.93
N GLY A 259 -20.92 -4.18 -6.07
CA GLY A 259 -19.79 -3.80 -6.91
C GLY A 259 -18.42 -4.21 -6.37
N ARG A 260 -18.36 -5.18 -5.44
CA ARG A 260 -17.12 -5.62 -4.80
C ARG A 260 -16.78 -7.05 -5.20
N GLU A 261 -15.49 -7.36 -5.19
CA GLU A 261 -14.93 -8.66 -5.48
C GLU A 261 -13.72 -8.97 -4.58
N VAL A 262 -13.43 -10.25 -4.38
CA VAL A 262 -12.24 -10.70 -3.66
C VAL A 262 -11.04 -10.70 -4.60
N TRP A 263 -9.96 -10.06 -4.19
CA TRP A 263 -8.65 -10.24 -4.81
C TRP A 263 -7.77 -11.07 -3.90
N PHE A 264 -7.18 -12.11 -4.47
CA PHE A 264 -6.14 -12.89 -3.83
C PHE A 264 -4.77 -12.26 -4.08
N GLY A 265 -3.86 -12.57 -3.17
CA GLY A 265 -2.54 -12.01 -3.13
C GLY A 265 -1.67 -12.71 -2.10
N PHE A 266 -0.58 -12.06 -1.74
CA PHE A 266 0.32 -12.58 -0.73
C PHE A 266 0.90 -11.46 0.13
N HIS A 267 1.06 -11.74 1.41
CA HIS A 267 1.86 -10.94 2.33
C HIS A 267 3.34 -11.21 2.10
N GLN A 268 4.16 -10.15 2.13
CA GLN A 268 5.62 -10.27 2.01
C GLN A 268 6.32 -9.40 3.06
N SER A 269 7.16 -10.02 3.88
CA SER A 269 8.04 -9.29 4.79
C SER A 269 9.38 -9.97 4.97
N VAL A 270 10.45 -9.19 4.97
CA VAL A 270 11.79 -9.66 5.33
C VAL A 270 11.99 -9.44 6.82
N ARG A 271 12.51 -10.44 7.53
CA ARG A 271 12.74 -10.39 8.98
C ARG A 271 14.11 -10.96 9.36
N PRO A 272 14.84 -10.28 10.26
CA PRO A 272 15.99 -10.89 10.91
C PRO A 272 15.56 -12.04 11.82
N SER A 273 16.42 -13.06 11.94
CA SER A 273 16.24 -14.19 12.85
C SER A 273 17.58 -14.58 13.47
N GLN A 274 17.58 -15.53 14.42
CA GLN A 274 18.81 -16.05 15.03
C GLN A 274 19.69 -16.87 14.07
N TRP A 275 19.19 -17.18 12.87
CA TRP A 275 19.89 -18.02 11.91
C TRP A 275 20.31 -17.20 10.69
N LYS A 276 19.34 -16.74 9.92
CA LYS A 276 19.54 -15.99 8.69
C LYS A 276 18.41 -14.98 8.50
N MET A 277 18.53 -14.14 7.48
CA MET A 277 17.42 -13.31 7.05
C MET A 277 16.33 -14.19 6.45
N MET A 278 15.09 -13.97 6.88
CA MET A 278 13.94 -14.79 6.51
C MET A 278 12.93 -13.96 5.73
N LEU A 279 12.48 -14.48 4.59
CA LEU A 279 11.34 -13.98 3.85
C LEU A 279 10.09 -14.69 4.35
N ASN A 280 9.24 -13.98 5.09
CA ASN A 280 7.93 -14.45 5.50
C ASN A 280 6.92 -14.16 4.38
N ILE A 281 6.33 -15.22 3.84
CA ILE A 281 5.30 -15.20 2.79
C ILE A 281 4.05 -15.88 3.31
N ASP A 282 2.90 -15.24 3.13
CA ASP A 282 1.61 -15.86 3.44
C ASP A 282 0.58 -15.53 2.37
N VAL A 283 -0.40 -16.40 2.16
CA VAL A 283 -1.53 -16.11 1.27
C VAL A 283 -2.40 -15.04 1.92
N SER A 284 -2.97 -14.14 1.11
CA SER A 284 -3.87 -13.12 1.60
C SER A 284 -5.02 -12.89 0.62
N ALA A 285 -6.17 -12.50 1.15
CA ALA A 285 -7.32 -12.08 0.35
C ALA A 285 -7.89 -10.78 0.94
N THR A 286 -8.33 -9.87 0.08
CA THR A 286 -9.01 -8.65 0.52
C THR A 286 -10.00 -8.17 -0.54
N ALA A 287 -10.98 -7.38 -0.10
CA ALA A 287 -12.01 -6.85 -0.99
C ALA A 287 -11.46 -5.68 -1.82
N PHE A 288 -11.72 -5.73 -3.12
CA PHE A 288 -11.57 -4.60 -4.03
C PHE A 288 -12.94 -4.32 -4.65
N TYR A 289 -13.12 -3.10 -5.14
CA TYR A 289 -14.24 -2.84 -6.03
C TYR A 289 -13.92 -3.38 -7.43
N ARG A 290 -14.94 -3.92 -8.09
CA ARG A 290 -14.85 -4.51 -9.42
C ARG A 290 -14.79 -3.41 -10.47
N SER A 291 -13.91 -3.57 -11.47
CA SER A 291 -13.90 -2.63 -12.60
C SER A 291 -15.11 -2.87 -13.49
N MET A 292 -16.03 -1.90 -13.51
CA MET A 292 -17.32 -2.03 -14.20
C MET A 292 -17.92 -0.66 -14.52
N PRO A 293 -18.92 -0.59 -15.43
CA PRO A 293 -19.68 0.62 -15.68
C PRO A 293 -20.34 1.20 -14.41
N VAL A 294 -20.35 2.52 -14.26
CA VAL A 294 -20.98 3.19 -13.11
C VAL A 294 -22.49 2.86 -13.02
N ILE A 295 -23.15 2.65 -14.15
CA ILE A 295 -24.57 2.26 -14.20
C ILE A 295 -24.80 0.86 -13.63
N GLU A 296 -23.94 -0.10 -13.99
CA GLU A 296 -23.99 -1.44 -13.39
C GLU A 296 -23.64 -1.39 -11.90
N PHE A 297 -22.70 -0.51 -11.51
CA PHE A 297 -22.33 -0.36 -10.10
C PHE A 297 -23.51 0.19 -9.28
N LEU A 298 -24.25 1.15 -9.83
CA LEU A 298 -25.50 1.65 -9.26
C LEU A 298 -26.54 0.53 -9.11
N ALA A 299 -26.72 -0.30 -10.13
CA ALA A 299 -27.61 -1.46 -10.10
C ALA A 299 -27.24 -2.42 -8.96
N GLU A 300 -25.96 -2.80 -8.84
CA GLU A 300 -25.49 -3.69 -7.77
C GLU A 300 -25.63 -3.07 -6.36
N VAL A 301 -25.40 -1.76 -6.21
CA VAL A 301 -25.54 -1.07 -4.90
C VAL A 301 -27.01 -0.94 -4.49
N LEU A 302 -27.91 -0.71 -5.45
CA LEU A 302 -29.34 -0.57 -5.20
C LEU A 302 -30.08 -1.92 -5.17
N ASP A 303 -29.42 -3.01 -5.53
CA ASP A 303 -30.02 -4.34 -5.71
C ASP A 303 -31.19 -4.32 -6.70
N MET A 304 -30.93 -3.71 -7.86
CA MET A 304 -31.92 -3.52 -8.93
C MET A 304 -31.35 -3.98 -10.27
N PRO A 305 -32.16 -4.58 -11.17
CA PRO A 305 -31.70 -4.88 -12.52
C PRO A 305 -31.45 -3.59 -13.30
N VAL A 306 -30.48 -3.60 -14.21
CA VAL A 306 -30.10 -2.43 -15.02
C VAL A 306 -31.28 -1.91 -15.85
N GLN A 307 -32.15 -2.80 -16.33
CA GLN A 307 -33.37 -2.46 -17.07
C GLN A 307 -34.31 -1.58 -16.24
N ALA A 308 -34.51 -1.90 -14.95
CA ALA A 308 -35.33 -1.10 -14.06
C ALA A 308 -34.75 0.29 -13.78
N LEU A 309 -33.43 0.49 -13.94
CA LEU A 309 -32.82 1.81 -13.89
C LEU A 309 -33.12 2.64 -15.15
N SER A 310 -33.24 1.97 -16.31
CA SER A 310 -33.52 2.64 -17.59
C SER A 310 -34.98 3.11 -17.73
N GLU A 311 -35.92 2.36 -17.15
CA GLU A 311 -37.36 2.65 -17.16
C GLU A 311 -37.75 3.76 -16.17
N ARG A 312 -36.93 4.01 -15.15
CA ARG A 312 -37.19 5.03 -14.12
C ARG A 312 -36.73 6.42 -14.54
N ARG A 313 -37.56 7.43 -14.29
CA ARG A 313 -37.23 8.84 -14.55
C ARG A 313 -36.22 9.45 -13.57
N SER A 314 -36.18 8.97 -12.31
CA SER A 314 -35.25 9.48 -11.29
C SER A 314 -35.07 8.51 -10.11
N LEU A 315 -33.95 8.66 -9.39
CA LEU A 315 -33.69 7.98 -8.11
C LEU A 315 -34.39 8.69 -6.96
N SER A 316 -34.97 7.94 -6.02
CA SER A 316 -35.46 8.51 -4.76
C SER A 316 -34.32 9.09 -3.92
N ASP A 317 -34.63 10.00 -3.01
CA ASP A 317 -33.63 10.61 -2.12
C ASP A 317 -32.87 9.55 -1.29
N ALA A 318 -33.56 8.51 -0.82
CA ALA A 318 -32.95 7.39 -0.09
C ALA A 318 -31.97 6.59 -0.96
N GLN A 319 -32.36 6.24 -2.20
CA GLN A 319 -31.49 5.53 -3.14
C GLN A 319 -30.28 6.37 -3.51
N ARG A 320 -30.47 7.67 -3.79
CA ARG A 320 -29.37 8.58 -4.07
C ARG A 320 -28.39 8.65 -2.91
N VAL A 321 -28.86 8.83 -1.68
CA VAL A 321 -27.98 8.88 -0.49
C VAL A 321 -27.23 7.57 -0.29
N LYS A 322 -27.89 6.42 -0.46
CA LYS A 322 -27.24 5.09 -0.41
C LYS A 322 -26.11 5.00 -1.44
N PHE A 323 -26.39 5.34 -2.70
CA PHE A 323 -25.40 5.31 -3.77
C PHE A 323 -24.25 6.31 -3.53
N THR A 324 -24.55 7.54 -3.10
CA THR A 324 -23.54 8.55 -2.78
C THR A 324 -22.55 8.05 -1.73
N LYS A 325 -23.02 7.34 -0.70
CA LYS A 325 -22.15 6.77 0.34
C LYS A 325 -21.15 5.76 -0.24
N GLU A 326 -21.57 4.96 -1.22
CA GLU A 326 -20.75 3.91 -1.83
C GLU A 326 -19.79 4.44 -2.89
N ILE A 327 -20.22 5.37 -3.76
CA ILE A 327 -19.39 5.86 -4.86
C ILE A 327 -18.46 7.01 -4.46
N LYS A 328 -18.77 7.76 -3.40
CA LYS A 328 -17.97 8.91 -2.98
C LYS A 328 -16.56 8.47 -2.60
N GLY A 329 -15.57 9.14 -3.17
CA GLY A 329 -14.16 8.82 -2.98
C GLY A 329 -13.63 7.78 -3.96
N LEU A 330 -14.45 7.08 -4.74
CA LEU A 330 -13.96 6.16 -5.77
C LEU A 330 -13.42 6.92 -6.99
N LYS A 331 -12.55 6.26 -7.76
CA LYS A 331 -12.00 6.81 -9.01
C LYS A 331 -12.78 6.26 -10.21
N CYS A 332 -13.34 7.15 -11.02
CA CYS A 332 -14.02 6.83 -12.26
C CYS A 332 -13.21 7.31 -13.47
N GLU A 333 -13.35 6.61 -14.59
CA GLU A 333 -12.68 6.88 -15.83
C GLU A 333 -13.70 7.14 -16.93
N ILE A 334 -13.53 8.26 -17.66
CA ILE A 334 -14.42 8.62 -18.75
C ILE A 334 -14.11 7.82 -20.02
N THR A 335 -15.13 7.63 -20.85
CA THR A 335 -15.06 6.84 -22.08
C THR A 335 -15.63 7.55 -23.32
N HIS A 336 -16.17 8.76 -23.15
CA HIS A 336 -16.77 9.51 -24.25
C HIS A 336 -15.75 10.34 -25.06
N CYS A 337 -14.49 10.43 -24.61
CA CYS A 337 -13.43 11.21 -25.27
C CYS A 337 -12.47 10.35 -26.11
N GLY A 338 -12.97 9.34 -26.83
CA GLY A 338 -12.17 8.51 -27.72
C GLY A 338 -10.99 7.82 -27.01
N THR A 339 -9.76 8.08 -27.45
CA THR A 339 -8.53 7.54 -26.85
C THR A 339 -8.18 8.17 -25.51
N MET A 340 -8.77 9.32 -25.16
CA MET A 340 -8.49 10.03 -23.91
C MET A 340 -9.30 9.44 -22.76
N ARG A 341 -8.61 8.73 -21.86
CA ARG A 341 -9.22 8.02 -20.73
C ARG A 341 -8.92 8.69 -19.39
N ARG A 342 -9.49 9.89 -19.20
CA ARG A 342 -9.22 10.69 -17.99
C ARG A 342 -9.88 10.12 -16.74
N LYS A 343 -9.15 10.14 -15.62
CA LYS A 343 -9.59 9.61 -14.32
C LYS A 343 -9.92 10.72 -13.34
N TYR A 344 -11.03 10.59 -12.62
CA TYR A 344 -11.52 11.54 -11.63
C TYR A 344 -11.88 10.85 -10.34
N ARG A 345 -11.68 11.51 -9.19
CA ARG A 345 -12.22 11.03 -7.92
C ARG A 345 -13.60 11.63 -7.70
N VAL A 346 -14.60 10.79 -7.46
CA VAL A 346 -15.98 11.23 -7.22
C VAL A 346 -16.04 11.95 -5.88
N CYS A 347 -16.43 13.23 -5.89
CA CYS A 347 -16.61 14.01 -4.66
C CYS A 347 -18.04 13.98 -4.14
N ASN A 348 -19.03 13.86 -5.03
CA ASN A 348 -20.44 13.84 -4.70
C ASN A 348 -21.29 13.30 -5.86
N VAL A 349 -22.59 13.08 -5.59
CA VAL A 349 -23.63 12.80 -6.58
C VAL A 349 -24.64 13.94 -6.56
N THR A 350 -25.02 14.45 -7.73
CA THR A 350 -25.93 15.59 -7.85
C THR A 350 -27.36 15.21 -7.45
N ARG A 351 -28.12 16.17 -6.91
CA ARG A 351 -29.55 15.98 -6.60
C ARG A 351 -30.41 16.02 -7.87
N ARG A 352 -30.05 16.90 -8.80
CA ARG A 352 -30.75 17.08 -10.07
C ARG A 352 -30.28 16.04 -11.11
N PRO A 353 -31.19 15.47 -11.92
CA PRO A 353 -30.80 14.64 -13.06
C PRO A 353 -30.11 15.47 -14.15
N ALA A 354 -29.30 14.86 -15.02
CA ALA A 354 -28.50 15.62 -15.99
C ALA A 354 -29.29 16.46 -16.99
N GLN A 355 -30.52 16.06 -17.32
CA GLN A 355 -31.43 16.83 -18.19
C GLN A 355 -31.71 18.23 -17.64
N THR A 356 -31.59 18.40 -16.32
CA THR A 356 -31.89 19.64 -15.60
C THR A 356 -30.65 20.28 -14.99
N GLN A 357 -29.46 19.81 -15.39
CA GLN A 357 -28.17 20.26 -14.90
C GLN A 357 -27.57 21.22 -15.94
N THR A 358 -27.72 22.52 -15.71
CA THR A 358 -27.09 23.61 -16.49
C THR A 358 -25.67 23.88 -16.05
#